data_AF-A0A538RTI9-F1
#
_entry.id   AF-A0A538RTI9-F1
#
_cell.length_a   1.000
_cell.length_b   1.000
_cell.length_c   1.000
_cell.angle_alpha   90.00
_cell.angle_beta   90.00
_cell.angle_gamma   90.00
#
_symmetry.space_group_name_H-M   'P 1'
#
loop_
_entity.id
_entity.type
_entity.pdbx_description
1 polymer ?
#
loop_
_entity_poly.entity_id
_entity_poly.type
_entity_poly.pdbx_seq_one_letter_code
_entity_poly.pdbx_strand_id
1 'polypeptide(L)'
;MFKRSTQELEREIAARKKAEHALQVANAELQRQVEALRISEDRFRLLVEGTKDYAIFMLDAAGHIVSWNPGAERIKQYRAEEIVGQHFSRFYAAEDIQSGKPAMELRVAAAEGRFEDEGWRLRRDGSRFWASVIITALRDRDGNLRGFSKITRDMTQRKEAEENARQLAEERAARQAAEANARIIHGPCRPRQPG
;
A
#
# COMPACT_ATOMS: atom_id res chain seq x y z
N MET A 1 -63.83 31.19 30.69
CA MET A 1 -62.82 31.20 29.60
C MET A 1 -61.40 30.92 30.11
N PHE A 2 -60.99 31.38 31.30
CA PHE A 2 -59.62 31.21 31.82
C PHE A 2 -59.10 29.76 31.93
N LYS A 3 -59.94 28.80 32.34
CA LYS A 3 -59.53 27.38 32.51
C LYS A 3 -59.19 26.64 31.21
N ARG A 4 -59.70 27.07 30.05
CA ARG A 4 -59.34 26.48 28.74
C ARG A 4 -57.92 26.91 28.32
N SER A 5 -57.54 28.16 28.61
CA SER A 5 -56.23 28.71 28.29
C SER A 5 -55.09 28.10 29.13
N THR A 6 -55.35 27.74 30.39
CA THR A 6 -54.36 27.05 31.23
C THR A 6 -54.10 25.61 30.79
N GLN A 7 -55.14 24.87 30.36
CA GLN A 7 -54.99 23.51 29.84
C GLN A 7 -54.22 23.46 28.51
N GLU A 8 -54.39 24.47 27.65
CA GLU A 8 -53.62 24.60 26.42
C GLU A 8 -52.15 24.87 26.71
N LEU A 9 -51.86 25.79 27.62
CA LEU A 9 -50.48 26.10 28.05
C LEU A 9 -49.78 24.90 28.71
N GLU A 10 -50.47 24.14 29.55
CA GLU A 10 -49.93 22.92 30.17
C GLU A 10 -49.58 21.84 29.14
N ARG A 11 -50.43 21.66 28.12
CA ARG A 11 -50.17 20.74 27.00
C ARG A 11 -48.95 21.18 26.20
N GLU A 12 -48.81 22.48 25.95
CA GLU A 12 -47.69 23.03 25.19
C GLU A 12 -46.36 22.92 25.97
N ILE A 13 -46.38 23.15 27.29
CA ILE A 13 -45.23 22.93 28.18
C ILE A 13 -44.85 21.44 28.21
N ALA A 14 -45.83 20.54 28.33
CA ALA A 14 -45.59 19.10 28.32
C ALA A 14 -45.00 18.63 26.98
N ALA A 15 -45.53 19.13 25.87
CA ALA A 15 -45.02 18.87 24.53
C ALA A 15 -43.58 19.39 24.36
N ARG A 16 -43.29 20.61 24.82
CA ARG A 16 -41.95 21.21 24.77
C ARG A 16 -40.94 20.44 25.62
N LYS A 17 -41.31 20.02 26.84
CA LYS A 17 -40.46 19.17 27.69
C LYS A 17 -40.16 17.82 27.05
N LYS A 18 -41.18 17.21 26.42
CA LYS A 18 -41.00 15.95 25.69
C LYS A 18 -40.05 16.12 24.49
N ALA A 19 -40.17 17.23 23.76
CA ALA A 19 -39.28 17.56 22.64
C ALA A 19 -37.84 17.83 23.10
N GLU A 20 -37.67 18.56 24.21
CA GLU A 20 -36.36 18.83 24.81
C GLU A 20 -35.67 17.55 25.28
N HIS A 21 -36.42 16.65 25.93
CA HIS A 21 -35.90 15.35 26.33
C HIS A 21 -35.52 14.48 25.11
N ALA A 22 -36.36 14.46 24.07
CA ALA A 22 -36.04 13.74 22.83
C ALA A 22 -34.78 14.29 22.15
N LEU A 23 -34.58 15.61 22.14
CA LEU A 23 -33.38 16.25 21.62
C LEU A 23 -32.14 15.89 22.44
N GLN A 24 -32.25 15.87 23.77
CA GLN A 24 -31.15 15.44 24.65
C GLN A 24 -30.74 13.99 24.38
N VAL A 25 -31.71 13.09 24.22
CA VAL A 25 -31.45 11.68 23.87
C VAL A 25 -30.78 11.55 22.50
N ALA A 26 -31.27 12.28 21.49
CA ALA A 26 -30.66 12.28 20.16
C ALA A 26 -29.23 12.84 20.17
N ASN A 27 -28.97 13.90 20.92
CA ASN A 27 -27.63 14.47 21.09
C ASN A 27 -26.68 13.49 21.78
N ALA A 28 -27.13 12.81 22.83
CA ALA A 28 -26.32 11.80 23.52
C ALA A 28 -26.01 10.58 22.63
N GLU A 29 -26.93 10.20 21.75
CA GLU A 29 -26.71 9.16 20.74
C GLU A 29 -25.69 9.61 19.68
N LEU A 30 -25.84 10.83 19.15
CA LEU A 30 -24.89 11.40 18.19
C LEU A 30 -23.48 11.50 18.76
N GLN A 31 -23.35 11.93 20.02
CA GLN A 31 -22.06 11.98 20.71
C GLN A 31 -21.42 10.59 20.83
N ARG A 32 -22.22 9.56 21.15
CA ARG A 32 -21.73 8.17 21.19
C ARG A 32 -21.27 7.68 19.81
N GLN A 33 -21.98 8.04 18.74
CA GLN A 33 -21.60 7.69 17.36
C GLN A 33 -20.31 8.40 16.92
N VAL A 34 -20.17 9.70 17.22
CA VAL A 34 -18.95 10.47 16.92
C VAL A 34 -17.75 9.88 17.65
N GLU A 35 -17.90 9.54 18.94
CA GLU A 35 -16.81 8.96 19.72
C GLU A 35 -16.45 7.55 19.22
N ALA A 36 -17.43 6.72 18.88
CA ALA A 36 -17.18 5.41 18.29
C ALA A 36 -16.43 5.50 16.95
N LEU A 37 -16.80 6.48 16.10
CA LEU A 37 -16.09 6.75 14.85
C LEU A 37 -14.65 7.18 15.11
N ARG A 38 -14.43 8.14 16.02
CA ARG A 38 -13.11 8.63 16.41
C ARG A 38 -12.21 7.49 16.90
N ILE A 39 -12.72 6.62 17.78
CA ILE A 39 -11.99 5.45 18.29
C ILE A 39 -11.62 4.49 17.15
N SER A 40 -12.53 4.26 16.20
CA SER A 40 -12.27 3.41 15.03
C SER A 40 -11.18 4.00 14.12
N GLU A 41 -11.24 5.30 13.86
CA GLU A 41 -10.24 6.03 13.06
C GLU A 41 -8.86 6.00 13.73
N ASP A 42 -8.78 6.24 15.04
CA ASP A 42 -7.53 6.19 15.80
C ASP A 42 -6.91 4.78 15.78
N ARG A 43 -7.73 3.72 15.94
CA ARG A 43 -7.25 2.33 15.83
C ARG A 43 -6.69 2.02 14.45
N PHE A 44 -7.39 2.42 13.39
CA PHE A 44 -6.92 2.22 12.01
C PHE A 44 -5.61 2.97 11.75
N ARG A 45 -5.53 4.22 12.22
CA ARG A 45 -4.31 5.03 12.14
C ARG A 45 -3.12 4.34 12.80
N LEU A 46 -3.28 3.86 14.03
CA LEU A 46 -2.21 3.15 14.77
C LEU A 46 -1.73 1.88 14.06
N LEU A 47 -2.64 1.11 13.44
CA LEU A 47 -2.27 -0.08 12.67
C LEU A 47 -1.40 0.27 11.45
N VAL A 48 -1.80 1.30 10.70
CA VAL A 48 -1.11 1.74 9.49
C VAL A 48 0.23 2.40 9.82
N GLU A 49 0.30 3.19 10.89
CA GLU A 49 1.52 3.84 11.37
C GLU A 49 2.54 2.87 11.97
N GLY A 50 2.07 1.81 12.64
CA GLY A 50 2.92 0.74 13.16
C GLY A 50 3.63 -0.08 12.07
N THR A 51 3.10 -0.03 10.84
CA THR A 51 3.63 -0.82 9.71
C THR A 51 4.75 -0.05 8.99
N LYS A 52 5.99 -0.21 9.47
CA LYS A 52 7.16 0.52 8.93
C LYS A 52 7.75 -0.12 7.67
N ASP A 53 7.57 -1.43 7.48
CA ASP A 53 8.16 -2.18 6.36
C ASP A 53 7.33 -2.14 5.08
N TYR A 54 6.18 -1.47 5.12
CA TYR A 54 5.29 -1.29 3.97
C TYR A 54 4.96 0.18 3.77
N ALA A 55 5.05 0.61 2.52
CA ALA A 55 4.48 1.86 2.07
C ALA A 55 3.00 1.62 1.78
N ILE A 56 2.13 2.25 2.55
CA ILE A 56 0.67 2.13 2.42
C ILE A 56 0.12 3.53 2.22
N PHE A 57 -0.50 3.75 1.07
CA PHE A 57 -1.10 5.03 0.72
C PHE A 57 -2.31 4.84 -0.20
N MET A 58 -3.19 5.83 -0.22
CA MET A 58 -4.34 5.87 -1.09
C MET A 58 -4.10 6.85 -2.24
N LEU A 59 -4.76 6.56 -3.35
CA LEU A 59 -4.86 7.41 -4.53
C LEU A 59 -6.33 7.79 -4.75
N ASP A 60 -6.58 8.99 -5.26
CA ASP A 60 -7.88 9.33 -5.85
C ASP A 60 -8.10 8.56 -7.17
N ALA A 61 -9.28 8.71 -7.76
CA ALA A 61 -9.63 8.06 -9.03
C ALA A 61 -8.74 8.50 -10.22
N ALA A 62 -8.06 9.63 -10.11
CA ALA A 62 -7.13 10.16 -11.12
C ALA A 62 -5.66 9.77 -10.86
N GLY A 63 -5.37 9.05 -9.77
CA GLY A 63 -4.02 8.60 -9.43
C GLY A 63 -3.19 9.57 -8.57
N HIS A 64 -3.80 10.60 -7.98
CA HIS A 64 -3.12 11.51 -7.07
C HIS A 64 -3.14 10.97 -5.65
N ILE A 65 -2.03 11.13 -4.94
CA ILE A 65 -1.83 10.60 -3.59
C ILE A 65 -2.68 11.39 -2.60
N VAL A 66 -3.53 10.71 -1.82
CA VAL A 66 -4.42 11.35 -0.84
C VAL A 66 -4.08 11.02 0.61
N SER A 67 -3.25 10.00 0.84
CA SER A 67 -2.75 9.66 2.17
C SER A 67 -1.30 9.19 2.09
N TRP A 68 -0.61 9.20 3.23
CA TRP A 68 0.79 8.81 3.29
C TRP A 68 1.12 8.29 4.69
N ASN A 69 1.53 7.03 4.81
CA ASN A 69 1.94 6.47 6.09
C ASN A 69 3.46 6.64 6.35
N PRO A 70 3.93 6.50 7.61
CA PRO A 70 5.35 6.57 7.94
C PRO A 70 6.23 5.55 7.19
N GLY A 71 5.69 4.37 6.88
CA GLY A 71 6.39 3.38 6.07
C GLY A 71 6.63 3.85 4.63
N ALA A 72 5.69 4.59 4.04
CA ALA A 72 5.83 5.19 2.72
C ALA A 72 6.90 6.29 2.72
N GLU A 73 6.92 7.14 3.74
CA GLU A 73 7.97 8.14 3.92
C GLU A 73 9.35 7.49 4.02
N ARG A 74 9.49 6.43 4.81
CA ARG A 74 10.77 5.71 4.95
C ARG A 74 11.25 5.07 3.64
N ILE A 75 10.36 4.38 2.94
CA ILE A 75 10.72 3.61 1.74
C ILE A 75 10.93 4.53 0.52
N LYS A 76 10.05 5.51 0.34
CA LYS A 76 10.05 6.41 -0.83
C LYS A 76 10.85 7.68 -0.59
N GLN A 77 11.21 7.98 0.66
CA GLN A 77 11.96 9.15 1.10
C GLN A 77 11.28 10.50 0.83
N TYR A 78 9.96 10.50 0.64
CA TYR A 78 9.17 11.73 0.53
C TYR A 78 8.43 11.99 1.82
N ARG A 79 8.45 13.24 2.28
CA ARG A 79 7.56 13.66 3.35
C ARG A 79 6.13 13.74 2.86
N ALA A 80 5.16 13.53 3.75
CA ALA A 80 3.74 13.57 3.40
C ALA A 80 3.35 14.91 2.73
N GLU A 81 3.87 16.03 3.25
CA GLU A 81 3.54 17.37 2.76
C GLU A 81 4.11 17.67 1.37
N GLU A 82 5.11 16.91 0.92
CA GLU A 82 5.73 17.07 -0.39
C GLU A 82 5.00 16.27 -1.49
N ILE A 83 4.41 15.12 -1.11
CA ILE A 83 3.96 14.10 -2.06
C ILE A 83 2.44 13.94 -2.13
N VAL A 84 1.72 14.31 -1.07
CA VAL A 84 0.24 14.33 -1.11
C VAL A 84 -0.22 15.36 -2.13
N GLY A 85 -1.21 14.99 -2.93
CA GLY A 85 -1.71 15.76 -4.08
C GLY A 85 -0.91 15.55 -5.37
N GLN A 86 0.28 14.95 -5.31
CA GLN A 86 1.06 14.63 -6.51
C GLN A 86 0.59 13.31 -7.13
N HIS A 87 0.75 13.19 -8.45
CA HIS A 87 0.44 11.94 -9.15
C HIS A 87 1.48 10.85 -8.84
N PHE A 88 1.05 9.61 -8.63
CA PHE A 88 1.93 8.51 -8.21
C PHE A 88 2.97 8.08 -9.27
N SER A 89 2.84 8.56 -10.51
CA SER A 89 3.81 8.32 -11.59
C SER A 89 5.21 8.83 -11.26
N ARG A 90 5.37 9.73 -10.29
CA ARG A 90 6.69 10.20 -9.81
C ARG A 90 7.59 9.07 -9.29
N PHE A 91 7.04 7.91 -8.97
CA PHE A 91 7.80 6.73 -8.52
C PHE A 91 8.35 5.87 -9.67
N TYR A 92 8.14 6.27 -10.92
CA TYR A 92 8.50 5.52 -12.12
C TYR A 92 9.62 6.22 -12.87
N ALA A 93 10.41 5.44 -13.61
CA ALA A 93 11.40 5.98 -14.52
C ALA A 93 10.71 6.68 -15.71
N ALA A 94 11.42 7.58 -16.40
CA ALA A 94 10.86 8.35 -17.49
C ALA A 94 10.36 7.46 -18.64
N GLU A 95 11.02 6.34 -18.87
CA GLU A 95 10.69 5.34 -19.90
C GLU A 95 9.37 4.61 -19.56
N ASP A 96 9.16 4.29 -18.28
CA ASP A 96 7.92 3.68 -17.79
C ASP A 96 6.74 4.65 -17.88
N ILE A 97 6.99 5.93 -17.62
CA ILE A 97 5.96 6.98 -17.78
C ILE A 97 5.59 7.13 -19.25
N GLN A 98 6.58 7.20 -20.14
CA GLN A 98 6.38 7.33 -21.60
C GLN A 98 5.65 6.13 -22.21
N SER A 99 5.92 4.92 -21.72
CA SER A 99 5.20 3.71 -22.13
C SER A 99 3.78 3.61 -21.54
N GLY A 100 3.37 4.55 -20.69
CA GLY A 100 2.03 4.60 -20.10
C GLY A 100 1.81 3.56 -18.99
N LYS A 101 2.88 2.97 -18.43
CA LYS A 101 2.80 1.93 -17.40
C LYS A 101 1.92 2.35 -16.22
N PRO A 102 2.08 3.54 -15.57
CA PRO A 102 1.25 3.93 -14.44
C PRO A 102 -0.26 3.95 -14.77
N ALA A 103 -0.63 4.49 -15.93
CA ALA A 103 -2.03 4.54 -16.36
C ALA A 103 -2.59 3.13 -16.63
N MET A 104 -1.77 2.24 -17.19
CA MET A 104 -2.13 0.84 -17.36
C MET A 104 -2.41 0.15 -16.03
N GLU A 105 -1.56 0.35 -15.02
CA GLU A 105 -1.72 -0.28 -13.71
C GLU A 105 -3.05 0.11 -13.05
N LEU A 106 -3.39 1.41 -13.09
CA LEU A 106 -4.68 1.89 -12.55
C LEU A 106 -5.88 1.35 -13.35
N ARG A 107 -5.77 1.29 -14.68
CA ARG A 107 -6.85 0.77 -15.53
C ARG A 107 -7.12 -0.70 -15.28
N VAL A 108 -6.07 -1.52 -15.14
CA VAL A 108 -6.22 -2.95 -14.81
C VAL A 108 -6.81 -3.11 -13.41
N ALA A 109 -6.27 -2.39 -12.41
CA ALA A 109 -6.82 -2.42 -11.07
C ALA A 109 -8.30 -1.99 -11.02
N ALA A 110 -8.68 -0.98 -11.81
CA ALA A 110 -10.07 -0.54 -11.92
C ALA A 110 -10.95 -1.64 -12.55
N ALA A 111 -10.51 -2.28 -13.63
CA ALA A 111 -11.29 -3.30 -14.32
C ALA A 111 -11.42 -4.60 -13.52
N GLU A 112 -10.32 -5.09 -12.95
CA GLU A 112 -10.23 -6.41 -12.32
C GLU A 112 -10.33 -6.36 -10.79
N GLY A 113 -10.37 -5.15 -10.23
CA GLY A 113 -10.40 -4.90 -8.78
C GLY A 113 -9.01 -4.86 -8.14
N ARG A 114 -8.00 -5.42 -8.80
CA ARG A 114 -6.64 -5.53 -8.26
C ARG A 114 -5.59 -5.61 -9.38
N PHE A 115 -4.39 -5.11 -9.10
CA PHE A 115 -3.22 -5.25 -9.94
C PHE A 115 -1.99 -5.54 -9.08
N GLU A 116 -1.11 -6.41 -9.54
CA GLU A 116 0.15 -6.76 -8.87
C GLU A 116 1.31 -6.70 -9.87
N ASP A 117 2.44 -6.13 -9.45
CA ASP A 117 3.67 -6.05 -10.25
C ASP A 117 4.89 -6.05 -9.35
N GLU A 118 6.00 -6.57 -9.87
CA GLU A 118 7.32 -6.37 -9.30
C GLU A 118 8.19 -5.59 -10.27
N GLY A 119 8.91 -4.60 -9.76
CA GLY A 119 9.84 -3.88 -10.62
C GLY A 119 10.59 -2.76 -9.93
N TRP A 120 11.51 -2.17 -10.67
CA TRP A 120 12.25 -1.01 -10.24
C TRP A 120 11.31 0.19 -10.04
N ARG A 121 11.50 0.89 -8.93
CA ARG A 121 10.85 2.17 -8.63
C ARG A 121 11.89 3.18 -8.13
N LEU A 122 11.57 4.45 -8.25
CA LEU A 122 12.39 5.58 -7.82
C LEU A 122 12.00 6.05 -6.42
N ARG A 123 13.02 6.39 -5.62
CA ARG A 123 12.89 7.18 -4.38
C ARG A 123 13.06 8.68 -4.68
N ARG A 124 12.84 9.54 -3.67
CA ARG A 124 13.04 11.00 -3.79
C ARG A 124 14.44 11.40 -4.23
N ASP A 125 15.46 10.71 -3.73
CA ASP A 125 16.86 10.96 -4.09
C ASP A 125 17.24 10.46 -5.51
N GLY A 126 16.32 9.82 -6.23
CA GLY A 126 16.56 9.22 -7.53
C GLY A 126 17.14 7.80 -7.50
N SER A 127 17.47 7.27 -6.31
CA SER A 127 17.89 5.88 -6.15
C SER A 127 16.78 4.92 -6.55
N ARG A 128 17.18 3.78 -7.11
CA ARG A 128 16.28 2.70 -7.51
C ARG A 128 16.13 1.68 -6.40
N PHE A 129 14.96 1.06 -6.35
CA PHE A 129 14.70 -0.08 -5.45
C PHE A 129 13.76 -1.08 -6.10
N TRP A 130 13.96 -2.35 -5.79
CA TRP A 130 13.09 -3.41 -6.27
C TRP A 130 11.83 -3.43 -5.40
N ALA A 131 10.69 -3.18 -6.02
CA ALA A 131 9.42 -3.03 -5.32
C ALA A 131 8.47 -4.16 -5.71
N SER A 132 7.85 -4.79 -4.72
CA SER A 132 6.62 -5.56 -4.93
C SER A 132 5.44 -4.64 -4.64
N VAL A 133 4.57 -4.45 -5.62
CA VAL A 133 3.50 -3.45 -5.62
C VAL A 133 2.15 -4.14 -5.82
N ILE A 134 1.20 -3.76 -4.98
CA ILE A 134 -0.20 -4.14 -5.08
C ILE A 134 -1.03 -2.86 -5.17
N ILE A 135 -1.92 -2.78 -6.16
CA ILE A 135 -2.92 -1.74 -6.30
C ILE A 135 -4.29 -2.38 -6.22
N THR A 136 -5.15 -1.91 -5.32
CA THR A 136 -6.53 -2.41 -5.18
C THR A 136 -7.50 -1.27 -5.43
N ALA A 137 -8.52 -1.50 -6.26
CA ALA A 137 -9.57 -0.53 -6.51
C ALA A 137 -10.46 -0.38 -5.26
N LEU A 138 -10.72 0.86 -4.87
CA LEU A 138 -11.61 1.21 -3.77
C LEU A 138 -12.94 1.66 -4.37
N ARG A 139 -14.02 0.96 -4.04
CA ARG A 139 -15.36 1.24 -4.55
C ARG A 139 -16.31 1.62 -3.42
N ASP A 140 -17.28 2.48 -3.72
CA ASP A 140 -18.38 2.75 -2.79
C ASP A 140 -19.43 1.63 -2.79
N ARG A 141 -20.50 1.81 -2.00
CA ARG A 141 -21.59 0.83 -1.87
C ARG A 141 -22.36 0.60 -3.17
N ASP A 142 -22.34 1.58 -4.07
CA ASP A 142 -23.01 1.53 -5.37
C ASP A 142 -22.08 0.94 -6.46
N GLY A 143 -20.84 0.59 -6.10
CA GLY A 143 -19.85 0.02 -6.99
C GLY A 143 -19.04 1.05 -7.76
N ASN A 144 -19.21 2.35 -7.53
CA ASN A 144 -18.44 3.38 -8.23
C ASN A 144 -17.01 3.43 -7.71
N LEU A 145 -16.05 3.63 -8.63
CA LEU A 145 -14.64 3.78 -8.27
C LEU A 145 -14.42 5.10 -7.51
N ARG A 146 -13.93 5.00 -6.28
CA ARG A 146 -13.57 6.14 -5.43
C ARG A 146 -12.08 6.47 -5.50
N GLY A 147 -11.26 5.48 -5.83
CA GLY A 147 -9.81 5.62 -5.88
C GLY A 147 -9.13 4.26 -5.76
N PHE A 148 -7.91 4.26 -5.25
CA PHE A 148 -7.11 3.04 -5.13
C PHE A 148 -6.36 3.02 -3.80
N SER A 149 -6.12 1.82 -3.26
CA SER A 149 -5.08 1.62 -2.26
C SER A 149 -3.83 1.06 -2.93
N LYS A 150 -2.67 1.57 -2.54
CA LYS A 150 -1.38 1.11 -3.01
C LYS A 150 -0.55 0.64 -1.82
N ILE A 151 -0.10 -0.60 -1.91
CA ILE A 151 0.82 -1.20 -0.95
C ILE A 151 2.10 -1.49 -1.70
N THR A 152 3.23 -1.06 -1.15
CA THR A 152 4.54 -1.31 -1.74
C THR A 152 5.48 -1.84 -0.67
N ARG A 153 6.15 -2.95 -0.97
CA ARG A 153 7.21 -3.53 -0.14
C ARG A 153 8.55 -3.37 -0.85
N ASP A 154 9.55 -2.89 -0.12
CA ASP A 154 10.94 -2.88 -0.61
C ASP A 154 11.51 -4.30 -0.51
N MET A 155 11.91 -4.83 -1.66
CA MET A 155 12.43 -6.18 -1.83
C MET A 155 13.90 -6.17 -2.25
N THR A 156 14.57 -5.02 -2.19
CA THR A 156 15.96 -4.83 -2.66
C THR A 156 16.93 -5.79 -1.97
N GLN A 157 16.91 -5.87 -0.63
CA GLN A 157 17.79 -6.79 0.12
C GLN A 157 17.59 -8.26 -0.28
N ARG A 158 16.34 -8.67 -0.51
CA ARG A 158 16.04 -10.04 -0.95
C ARG A 158 16.59 -10.29 -2.35
N LYS A 159 16.41 -9.33 -3.25
CA LYS A 159 16.89 -9.43 -4.63
C LYS A 159 18.41 -9.51 -4.70
N GLU A 160 19.10 -8.68 -3.92
CA GLU A 160 20.57 -8.70 -3.79
C GLU A 160 21.08 -10.02 -3.22
N ALA A 161 20.43 -10.55 -2.18
CA ALA A 161 20.79 -11.84 -1.60
C ALA A 161 20.61 -13.00 -2.59
N GLU A 162 19.53 -12.98 -3.37
CA GLU A 162 19.26 -13.97 -4.42
C GLU A 162 20.30 -13.89 -5.55
N GLU A 163 20.63 -12.69 -6.01
CA GLU A 163 21.63 -12.45 -7.05
C GLU A 163 23.02 -12.94 -6.62
N ASN A 164 23.44 -12.60 -5.40
CA ASN A 164 24.72 -13.04 -4.84
C ASN A 164 24.78 -14.56 -4.68
N ALA A 165 23.70 -15.19 -4.20
CA ALA A 165 23.63 -16.64 -4.07
C ALA A 165 23.71 -17.33 -5.44
N ARG A 166 23.07 -16.77 -6.46
CA ARG A 166 23.13 -17.26 -7.85
C ARG A 166 24.55 -17.19 -8.40
N GLN A 167 25.22 -16.05 -8.26
CA GLN A 167 26.60 -15.88 -8.72
C GLN A 167 27.56 -16.89 -8.07
N LEU A 168 27.47 -17.07 -6.75
CA LEU A 168 28.29 -18.05 -6.03
C LEU A 168 28.01 -19.49 -6.48
N ALA A 169 26.76 -19.82 -6.81
CA ALA A 169 26.39 -21.14 -7.32
C ALA A 169 26.95 -21.37 -8.73
N GLU A 170 26.86 -20.37 -9.61
CA GLU A 170 27.42 -20.41 -10.96
C GLU A 170 28.95 -20.55 -10.94
N GLU A 171 29.65 -19.78 -10.09
CA GLU A 171 31.11 -19.90 -9.91
C GLU A 171 31.53 -21.28 -9.41
N ARG A 172 30.80 -21.84 -8.43
CA ARG A 172 31.05 -23.19 -7.93
C ARG A 172 30.82 -24.24 -9.00
N ALA A 173 29.74 -24.13 -9.77
CA ALA A 173 29.43 -25.06 -10.86
C ALA A 173 30.49 -24.98 -11.96
N ALA A 174 30.92 -23.78 -12.35
CA ALA A 174 31.99 -23.58 -13.34
C ALA A 174 33.31 -24.19 -12.88
N ARG A 175 33.68 -24.00 -11.60
CA ARG A 175 34.89 -24.60 -11.02
C ARG A 175 34.83 -26.12 -10.99
N GLN A 176 33.71 -26.71 -10.56
CA GLN A 176 33.52 -28.16 -10.54
C GLN A 176 33.57 -28.76 -11.95
N ALA A 177 32.97 -28.10 -12.93
CA ALA A 177 33.02 -28.52 -14.33
C ALA A 177 34.45 -28.48 -14.88
N ALA A 178 35.22 -27.43 -14.58
CA ALA A 178 36.63 -27.33 -14.98
C ALA A 178 37.50 -28.42 -14.34
N GLU A 179 37.33 -28.69 -13.04
CA GLU A 179 38.06 -29.75 -12.32
C GLU A 179 37.71 -31.15 -12.86
N ALA A 180 36.44 -31.40 -13.18
CA ALA A 180 36.00 -32.66 -13.79
C ALA A 180 36.58 -32.84 -15.20
N ASN A 181 36.59 -31.78 -16.03
CA ASN A 181 37.14 -31.84 -17.39
C ASN A 181 38.66 -32.07 -17.38
N ALA A 182 39.39 -31.43 -16.46
CA ALA A 182 40.83 -31.65 -16.28
C ALA A 182 41.17 -33.10 -15.88
N ARG A 183 40.34 -33.73 -15.03
CA ARG A 183 40.50 -35.15 -14.65
C ARG A 183 40.28 -36.10 -15.83
N ILE A 184 39.41 -35.75 -16.78
CA ILE A 184 39.14 -36.57 -17.96
C ILE A 184 40.30 -36.48 -18.97
N ILE A 185 40.90 -35.30 -19.15
CA ILE A 185 41.99 -35.08 -20.10
C ILE A 185 43.32 -35.69 -19.62
N HIS A 186 43.57 -35.79 -18.31
CA HIS A 186 44.78 -36.38 -17.73
C HIS A 186 44.60 -37.84 -17.25
N GLY A 187 43.83 -38.65 -17.99
CA GLY A 187 43.65 -40.08 -17.70
C GLY A 187 44.99 -40.82 -17.50
N PRO A 188 45.04 -41.86 -16.65
CA PRO A 188 46.28 -42.46 -16.19
C PRO A 188 47.07 -42.99 -17.39
N CYS A 189 48.25 -42.41 -17.61
CA CYS A 189 49.20 -42.86 -18.61
C CYS A 189 49.53 -44.33 -18.30
N ARG A 190 49.02 -45.28 -19.11
CA ARG A 190 49.30 -46.71 -18.92
C ARG A 190 50.81 -46.90 -19.10
N PRO A 191 51.53 -47.46 -18.10
CA PRO A 191 52.94 -47.74 -18.29
C PRO A 191 53.09 -48.80 -19.39
N ARG A 192 53.92 -48.47 -20.39
CA ARG A 192 54.27 -49.35 -21.51
C ARG A 192 55.07 -50.52 -20.94
N GLN A 193 54.53 -51.74 -21.01
CA GLN A 193 55.29 -52.94 -20.62
C GLN A 193 56.45 -53.16 -21.62
N PRO A 194 57.68 -53.43 -21.14
CA PRO A 194 58.79 -53.76 -22.02
C PRO A 194 58.70 -55.23 -22.43
N GLY A 195 58.83 -55.47 -23.74
CA GLY A 195 59.07 -56.78 -24.35
C GLY A 195 60.36 -56.73 -25.16
#